data_AF-A0A963WV36-F1
#
_entry.id   AF-A0A963WV36-F1
#
_cell.length_a   1.000
_cell.length_b   1.000
_cell.length_c   1.000
_cell.angle_alpha   90.00
_cell.angle_beta   90.00
_cell.angle_gamma   90.00
#
_symmetry.space_group_name_H-M   'P 1'
#
loop_
_entity.id
_entity.type
_entity.pdbx_description
1 polymer ?
#
loop_
_entity_poly.entity_id
_entity_poly.type
_entity_poly.pdbx_seq_one_letter_code
_entity_poly.pdbx_strand_id
1 'polypeptide(L)'
;MTDNITQNPEDEWQNSGLAATHLYAGALRTLHRTNPWENIPVLPQAICHLMTELWDFGFTQTQIREAFEQALVELPKYTVGEEVRP
;
A
#
# COMPACT_ATOMS: atom_id res chain seq x y z
N MET A 1 -26.42 8.82 27.81
CA MET A 1 -26.14 9.79 26.73
C MET A 1 -25.48 8.98 25.63
N THR A 2 -26.25 8.59 24.63
CA THR A 2 -25.74 7.92 23.42
C THR A 2 -25.25 9.03 22.51
N ASP A 3 -23.95 9.31 22.57
CA ASP A 3 -23.31 10.12 21.54
C ASP A 3 -23.42 9.32 20.24
N ASN A 4 -24.37 9.74 19.42
CA ASN A 4 -24.48 9.30 18.05
C ASN A 4 -23.28 9.92 17.33
N ILE A 5 -22.13 9.24 17.38
CA ILE A 5 -20.96 9.61 16.57
C ILE A 5 -21.40 9.37 15.14
N THR A 6 -22.01 10.38 14.52
CA THR A 6 -22.14 10.45 13.07
C THR A 6 -20.71 10.33 12.53
N GLN A 7 -20.35 9.16 12.00
CA GLN A 7 -19.06 8.97 11.35
C GLN A 7 -18.95 10.04 10.26
N ASN A 8 -17.89 10.84 10.33
CA ASN A 8 -17.62 11.84 9.30
C ASN A 8 -17.36 11.09 7.98
N PRO A 9 -18.08 11.38 6.88
CA PRO A 9 -17.86 10.74 5.59
C PRO A 9 -16.41 10.85 5.09
N GLU A 10 -15.69 11.91 5.47
CA GLU A 10 -14.27 12.09 5.16
C GLU A 10 -13.40 11.06 5.89
N ASP A 11 -13.69 10.80 7.17
CA ASP A 11 -12.99 9.78 7.96
C ASP A 11 -13.27 8.38 7.40
N GLU A 12 -14.51 8.10 6.98
CA GLU A 12 -14.87 6.84 6.33
C GLU A 12 -14.12 6.62 5.02
N TRP A 13 -14.04 7.66 4.18
CA TRP A 13 -13.30 7.64 2.94
C TRP A 13 -11.81 7.38 3.18
N GLN A 14 -11.20 8.12 4.12
CA GLN A 14 -9.79 7.94 4.49
C GLN A 14 -9.52 6.55 5.05
N ASN A 15 -10.36 6.07 5.96
CA ASN A 15 -10.23 4.74 6.56
C ASN A 15 -10.37 3.64 5.51
N SER A 16 -11.25 3.82 4.52
CA SER A 16 -11.44 2.85 3.43
C SER A 16 -10.17 2.72 2.58
N GLY A 17 -9.53 3.84 2.23
CA GLY A 17 -8.26 3.83 1.49
C GLY A 17 -7.12 3.17 2.28
N LEU A 18 -7.00 3.49 3.57
CA LEU A 18 -6.01 2.87 4.46
C LEU A 18 -6.25 1.36 4.63
N ALA A 19 -7.50 0.94 4.79
CA ALA A 19 -7.87 -0.46 4.91
C ALA A 19 -7.50 -1.27 3.65
N ALA A 20 -7.79 -0.73 2.46
CA ALA A 20 -7.42 -1.37 1.20
C ALA A 20 -5.91 -1.58 1.08
N THR A 21 -5.12 -0.55 1.44
CA THR A 21 -3.65 -0.61 1.43
C THR A 21 -3.12 -1.64 2.43
N HIS A 22 -3.68 -1.69 3.63
CA HIS A 22 -3.30 -2.64 4.67
C HIS A 22 -3.55 -4.10 4.24
N LEU A 23 -4.73 -4.37 3.67
CA LEU A 23 -5.09 -5.71 3.19
C LEU A 23 -4.15 -6.19 2.08
N TYR A 24 -3.85 -5.31 1.11
CA TYR A 24 -2.92 -5.64 0.03
C TYR A 24 -1.52 -5.95 0.55
N ALA A 25 -0.96 -5.08 1.40
CA ALA A 25 0.37 -5.28 1.98
C ALA A 25 0.47 -6.56 2.82
N GLY A 26 -0.56 -6.86 3.62
CA GLY A 26 -0.64 -8.09 4.41
C GLY A 26 -0.69 -9.37 3.57
N ALA A 27 -1.46 -9.34 2.46
CA ALA A 27 -1.51 -10.44 1.51
C ALA A 27 -0.14 -10.69 0.86
N LEU A 28 0.55 -9.65 0.40
CA LEU A 28 1.89 -9.77 -0.19
C LEU A 28 2.93 -10.30 0.81
N ARG A 29 2.90 -9.86 2.06
CA ARG A 29 3.81 -10.37 3.10
C ARG A 29 3.58 -11.86 3.34
N THR A 30 2.32 -12.29 3.36
CA THR A 30 1.95 -13.71 3.49
C THR A 30 2.48 -14.53 2.33
N LEU A 31 2.24 -14.07 1.09
CA LEU A 31 2.73 -14.74 -0.12
C LEU A 31 4.27 -14.80 -0.16
N HIS A 32 4.95 -13.72 0.22
CA HIS A 32 6.41 -13.69 0.30
C HIS A 32 6.95 -14.75 1.28
N ARG A 33 6.34 -14.88 2.46
CA ARG A 33 6.75 -15.85 3.49
C ARG A 33 6.42 -17.30 3.15
N THR A 34 5.39 -17.52 2.34
CA THR A 34 4.89 -18.85 1.98
C THR A 34 5.26 -19.25 0.56
N ASN A 35 6.10 -18.45 -0.11
CA ASN A 35 6.47 -18.65 -1.49
C ASN A 35 7.19 -20.01 -1.66
N PRO A 36 6.61 -20.96 -2.42
CA PRO A 36 7.23 -22.27 -2.63
C PRO A 36 8.39 -22.22 -3.65
N TRP A 37 8.62 -21.08 -4.32
CA TRP A 37 9.65 -20.92 -5.34
C TRP A 37 10.71 -19.90 -4.93
N GLU A 38 11.88 -20.39 -4.48
CA GLU A 38 13.00 -19.53 -4.03
C GLU A 38 13.49 -18.55 -5.10
N ASN A 39 13.33 -18.88 -6.38
CA ASN A 39 13.82 -18.08 -7.50
C ASN A 39 12.83 -17.03 -8.00
N ILE A 40 11.61 -16.97 -7.44
CA ILE A 40 10.57 -16.05 -7.88
C ILE A 40 10.46 -14.90 -6.86
N PRO A 41 10.96 -13.69 -7.19
CA PRO A 41 10.90 -12.58 -6.26
C PRO A 41 9.46 -12.00 -6.22
N VAL A 42 8.75 -12.29 -5.13
CA VAL A 42 7.33 -11.89 -4.96
C VAL A 42 7.13 -10.38 -5.03
N LEU A 43 7.98 -9.60 -4.33
CA LEU A 43 7.77 -8.16 -4.21
C LEU A 43 7.89 -7.42 -5.56
N PRO A 44 8.97 -7.59 -6.36
CA PRO A 44 9.05 -6.96 -7.69
C PRO A 44 7.88 -7.31 -8.61
N GLN A 45 7.42 -8.57 -8.61
CA GLN A 45 6.28 -8.98 -9.45
C GLN A 45 4.97 -8.36 -8.99
N ALA A 46 4.76 -8.27 -7.68
CA ALA A 46 3.58 -7.64 -7.10
C ALA A 46 3.54 -6.13 -7.37
N ILE A 47 4.68 -5.44 -7.28
CA ILE A 47 4.75 -4.02 -7.62
C ILE A 47 4.47 -3.80 -9.11
N CYS A 48 5.00 -4.65 -9.99
CA CYS A 48 4.69 -4.59 -11.42
C CYS A 48 3.18 -4.74 -11.69
N HIS A 49 2.54 -5.74 -11.07
CA HIS A 49 1.09 -5.92 -11.19
C HIS A 49 0.31 -4.72 -10.63
N LEU A 50 0.67 -4.20 -9.46
CA LEU A 50 0.02 -3.00 -8.91
C LEU A 50 0.10 -1.81 -9.87
N MET A 51 1.25 -1.59 -10.52
CA MET A 51 1.39 -0.51 -11.50
C MET A 51 0.49 -0.73 -12.73
N THR A 52 0.33 -1.97 -13.18
CA THR A 52 -0.60 -2.32 -14.27
C THR A 52 -2.06 -2.08 -13.85
N GLU A 53 -2.46 -2.53 -12.66
CA GLU A 53 -3.82 -2.31 -12.16
C GLU A 53 -4.12 -0.80 -12.03
N LEU A 54 -3.20 -0.02 -11.45
CA LEU A 54 -3.37 1.45 -11.38
C LEU A 54 -3.54 2.06 -12.79
N TRP A 55 -2.78 1.58 -13.76
CA TRP A 55 -2.94 2.02 -15.14
C TRP A 55 -4.30 1.65 -15.74
N ASP A 56 -4.76 0.41 -15.52
CA ASP A 56 -6.07 -0.08 -15.96
C ASP A 56 -7.23 0.70 -15.31
N PHE A 57 -7.04 1.19 -14.09
CA PHE A 57 -7.98 2.07 -13.38
C PHE A 57 -7.83 3.56 -13.71
N GLY A 58 -7.03 3.91 -14.73
CA GLY A 58 -7.00 5.25 -15.33
C GLY A 58 -5.93 6.20 -14.76
N PHE A 59 -5.01 5.71 -13.92
CA PHE A 59 -3.84 6.51 -13.55
C PHE A 59 -2.82 6.53 -14.69
N THR A 60 -2.23 7.70 -14.93
CA THR A 60 -1.15 7.83 -15.92
C THR A 60 0.18 7.28 -15.36
N GLN A 61 1.09 6.88 -16.24
CA GLN A 61 2.44 6.46 -15.83
C GLN A 61 3.19 7.56 -15.05
N THR A 62 2.94 8.83 -15.36
CA THR A 62 3.49 9.98 -14.63
C THR A 62 2.97 10.02 -13.20
N GLN A 63 1.64 9.94 -13.00
CA GLN A 63 1.04 9.91 -11.66
C GLN A 63 1.53 8.73 -10.82
N ILE A 64 1.64 7.54 -11.45
CA ILE A 64 2.14 6.34 -10.76
C ILE A 64 3.59 6.56 -10.32
N ARG A 65 4.46 7.04 -11.22
CA ARG A 65 5.87 7.31 -10.92
C ARG A 65 6.01 8.31 -9.77
N GLU A 66 5.36 9.47 -9.88
CA GLU A 66 5.41 10.54 -8.88
C GLU A 66 4.91 10.06 -7.51
N ALA A 67 3.86 9.24 -7.48
CA ALA A 67 3.34 8.67 -6.24
C ALA A 67 4.36 7.74 -5.55
N PHE A 68 5.04 6.87 -6.30
CA PHE A 68 6.09 6.01 -5.75
C PHE A 68 7.32 6.81 -5.29
N GLU A 69 7.75 7.81 -6.05
CA GLU A 69 8.87 8.68 -5.69
C GLU A 69 8.56 9.47 -4.40
N GLN A 70 7.35 10.02 -4.29
CA GLN A 70 6.89 10.70 -3.07
C GLN A 70 6.85 9.73 -1.87
N ALA A 71 6.34 8.51 -2.06
CA ALA A 71 6.30 7.52 -0.98
C ALA A 71 7.69 7.17 -0.46
N LEU A 72 8.70 7.06 -1.33
CA LEU A 72 10.09 6.84 -0.93
C LEU A 72 10.66 7.98 -0.08
N VAL A 73 10.29 9.23 -0.40
CA VAL A 73 10.69 10.41 0.40
C VAL A 73 9.99 10.43 1.77
N GLU A 74 8.76 9.94 1.85
CA GLU A 74 7.97 9.91 3.09
C GLU A 74 8.37 8.75 4.02
N LEU A 75 8.79 7.60 3.49
CA LEU A 75 9.10 6.39 4.27
C LEU A 75 10.03 6.62 5.48
N PRO A 76 11.16 7.36 5.36
CA PRO A 76 12.06 7.60 6.49
C PRO A 76 11.39 8.27 7.70
N LYS A 77 10.31 9.03 7.50
CA LYS A 77 9.55 9.66 8.59
C LYS A 77 8.87 8.63 9.49
N TYR A 78 8.60 7.43 8.96
CA TYR A 78 7.90 6.36 9.65
C TYR A 78 8.81 5.27 10.20
N THR A 79 10.07 5.23 9.77
CA THR A 79 10.99 4.15 10.15
C THR A 79 11.97 4.52 11.28
N VAL A 80 12.01 5.77 11.74
CA VAL A 80 12.95 6.23 12.79
C VAL A 80 14.42 5.84 12.45
N GLY A 81 14.75 5.81 11.16
CA GLY A 81 16.08 5.41 10.68
C GLY A 81 16.30 3.90 10.52
N GLU A 82 15.34 3.05 10.86
CA GLU A 82 15.41 1.62 10.61
C GLU A 82 15.09 1.28 9.14
N GLU A 83 15.67 0.21 8.63
CA GLU A 83 15.32 -0.32 7.30
C GLU A 83 13.98 -1.08 7.33
N VAL A 84 13.64 -1.66 8.48
CA VAL A 84 12.41 -2.43 8.70
C VAL A 84 11.72 -1.90 9.95
N ARG A 85 10.45 -1.53 9.82
CA ARG A 85 9.62 -1.17 10.99
C ARG A 85 9.33 -2.44 11.82
N PRO A 86 9.53 -2.41 13.16
CA PRO A 86 9.23 -3.54 14.03
C PRO A 86 7.73 -3.88 14.07
#